data_AF-A0A8T4NNU2-F1
#
_entry.id   AF-A0A8T4NNU2-F1
#
_cell.length_a   1.000
_cell.length_b   1.000
_cell.length_c   1.000
_cell.angle_alpha   90.00
_cell.angle_beta   90.00
_cell.angle_gamma   90.00
#
_symmetry.space_group_name_H-M   'P 1'
#
loop_
_entity.id
_entity.type
_entity.pdbx_description
1 polymer ?
#
loop_
_entity_poly.entity_id
_entity_poly.type
_entity_poly.pdbx_seq_one_letter_code
_entity_poly.pdbx_strand_id
1 'polypeptide(L)'
;MKNMVQASTGRIIGRKVEETEHVIIRLGNRDYFMDRHIKGLDFETDAKITPSRYAFIFPEGLSFDSHVRVNLYSAISMQQHFNRSNFNQANAKALKQGLAVATPSEFITNYINVNEALQGRSVVYDASGNLVYGKKLNSYADKLNHDSWVYLNARFPKEEEKDTGFLGLDLVTITGLDKEGKRVVEIVPLEKCLETNCWADLESLNSQGFPTKKSPIEKYEPGKSIYFWYPIEDCVAWFVADLIRAYLNCCGDPQVSDSALGVFPVVNSTRNN
;
A
#
# COMPACT_ATOMS: atom_id res chain seq x y z
N MET A 1 -32.03 -5.46 -32.16
CA MET A 1 -30.64 -5.88 -32.39
C MET A 1 -30.00 -6.12 -31.03
N LYS A 2 -29.64 -7.37 -30.72
CA LYS A 2 -28.96 -7.73 -29.46
C LYS A 2 -27.46 -7.48 -29.66
N ASN A 3 -26.90 -6.51 -28.93
CA ASN A 3 -25.46 -6.34 -28.89
C ASN A 3 -24.86 -7.49 -28.08
N MET A 4 -24.13 -8.37 -28.77
CA MET A 4 -23.22 -9.33 -28.19
C MET A 4 -22.11 -8.55 -27.49
N VAL A 5 -22.14 -8.53 -26.15
CA VAL A 5 -20.98 -8.19 -25.35
C VAL A 5 -19.99 -9.35 -25.52
N GLN A 6 -18.90 -9.10 -26.25
CA GLN A 6 -17.77 -10.02 -26.28
C GLN A 6 -17.23 -10.15 -24.86
N ALA A 7 -17.36 -11.35 -24.28
CA ALA A 7 -16.63 -11.71 -23.08
C ALA A 7 -15.13 -11.67 -23.42
N SER A 8 -14.43 -10.66 -22.89
CA SER A 8 -12.97 -10.68 -22.89
C SER A 8 -12.54 -11.88 -22.07
N THR A 9 -11.88 -12.83 -22.70
CA THR A 9 -11.21 -13.94 -22.03
C THR A 9 -10.12 -13.36 -21.14
N GLY A 10 -10.44 -13.21 -19.84
CA GLY A 10 -9.49 -12.77 -18.82
C GLY A 10 -8.24 -13.64 -18.89
N ARG A 11 -7.09 -13.01 -19.10
CA ARG A 11 -5.81 -13.70 -19.13
C ARG A 11 -5.42 -13.91 -17.67
N ILE A 12 -5.42 -15.15 -17.20
CA ILE A 12 -4.87 -15.50 -15.89
C ILE A 12 -3.37 -15.14 -15.92
N ILE A 13 -2.96 -14.17 -15.10
CA ILE A 13 -1.55 -13.81 -14.89
C ILE A 13 -1.19 -14.14 -13.44
N GLY A 14 -1.14 -15.43 -13.12
CA GLY A 14 -0.78 -15.96 -11.80
C GLY A 14 -0.79 -17.49 -11.81
N ARG A 15 0.12 -18.13 -11.07
CA ARG A 15 0.16 -19.59 -10.90
C ARG A 15 -0.60 -19.95 -9.63
N LYS A 16 -1.41 -21.01 -9.68
CA LYS A 16 -1.92 -21.69 -8.48
C LYS A 16 -0.74 -22.33 -7.73
N VAL A 17 -0.41 -21.82 -6.54
CA VAL A 17 0.63 -22.41 -5.67
C VAL A 17 0.01 -23.61 -4.96
N GLU A 18 0.29 -24.82 -5.47
CA GLU A 18 -0.20 -26.09 -4.92
C GLU A 18 0.81 -26.82 -4.03
N GLU A 19 2.08 -26.41 -4.02
CA GLU A 19 3.17 -27.11 -3.34
C GLU A 19 3.82 -26.28 -2.24
N THR A 20 4.33 -27.01 -1.24
CA THR A 20 4.98 -26.54 -0.03
C THR A 20 6.35 -25.96 -0.33
N GLU A 21 6.55 -24.65 -0.21
CA GLU A 21 7.88 -24.06 -0.19
C GLU A 21 8.38 -23.96 1.26
N HIS A 22 9.40 -24.73 1.60
CA HIS A 22 10.10 -24.56 2.87
C HIS A 22 10.98 -23.33 2.81
N VAL A 23 10.75 -22.37 3.71
CA VAL A 23 11.58 -21.18 3.83
C VAL A 23 12.48 -21.36 5.04
N ILE A 24 13.79 -21.24 4.85
CA ILE A 24 14.74 -21.18 5.94
C ILE A 24 14.98 -19.70 6.25
N ILE A 25 14.49 -19.23 7.40
CA ILE A 25 14.83 -17.89 7.90
C ILE A 25 15.93 -18.06 8.94
N ARG A 26 17.03 -17.33 8.74
CA ARG A 26 18.13 -17.25 9.71
C ARG A 26 17.90 -16.09 10.66
N LEU A 27 17.78 -16.41 11.95
CA LEU A 27 17.75 -15.43 13.03
C LEU A 27 18.94 -15.71 13.95
N GLY A 28 19.99 -14.89 13.83
CA GLY A 28 21.28 -15.16 14.49
C GLY A 28 21.93 -16.45 13.98
N ASN A 29 22.34 -17.32 14.90
CA ASN A 29 22.96 -18.62 14.60
C ASN A 29 21.96 -19.79 14.50
N ARG A 30 20.65 -19.50 14.43
CA ARG A 30 19.60 -20.52 14.36
C ARG A 30 18.92 -20.48 13.00
N ASP A 31 18.83 -21.64 12.38
CA ASP A 31 17.96 -21.88 11.22
C ASP A 31 16.55 -22.18 11.76
N TYR A 32 15.57 -21.38 11.38
CA TYR A 32 14.16 -21.66 11.65
C TYR A 32 13.56 -22.32 10.41
N PHE A 33 13.03 -23.53 10.59
CA PHE A 33 12.23 -24.19 9.56
C PHE A 33 10.84 -23.59 9.59
N MET A 34 10.53 -22.78 8.59
CA MET A 34 9.20 -22.24 8.41
C MET A 34 8.43 -23.12 7.43
N ASP A 35 7.52 -23.93 7.96
CA ASP A 35 6.53 -24.66 7.17
C ASP A 35 5.34 -23.72 6.90
N ARG A 36 5.54 -22.68 6.08
CA ARG A 36 4.45 -21.74 5.72
C ARG A 36 3.69 -22.29 4.52
N HIS A 37 2.67 -23.11 4.81
CA HIS A 37 1.69 -23.54 3.82
C HIS A 37 0.76 -22.39 3.44
N ILE A 38 1.17 -21.51 2.52
CA ILE A 38 0.17 -20.68 1.83
C ILE A 38 -0.31 -21.44 0.59
N LYS A 39 -1.26 -22.34 0.80
CA LYS A 39 -1.95 -22.99 -0.31
C LYS A 39 -2.99 -22.02 -0.89
N GLY A 40 -3.01 -21.91 -2.22
CA GLY A 40 -4.09 -21.22 -2.93
C GLY A 40 -3.96 -19.70 -3.00
N LEU A 41 -2.74 -19.18 -3.18
CA LEU A 41 -2.55 -17.80 -3.62
C LEU A 41 -2.99 -17.66 -5.08
N ASP A 42 -4.29 -17.55 -5.27
CA ASP A 42 -4.86 -17.27 -6.58
C ASP A 42 -5.10 -15.76 -6.71
N PHE A 43 -4.23 -15.10 -7.47
CA PHE A 43 -4.39 -13.69 -7.81
C PHE A 43 -4.66 -13.57 -9.31
N GLU A 44 -5.82 -13.03 -9.64
CA GLU A 44 -6.25 -12.78 -11.01
C GLU A 44 -6.45 -11.29 -11.18
N THR A 45 -5.97 -10.73 -12.28
CA THR A 45 -6.16 -9.32 -12.57
C THR A 45 -6.19 -9.07 -14.06
N ASP A 46 -7.02 -8.12 -14.48
CA ASP A 46 -7.08 -7.65 -15.87
C ASP A 46 -5.97 -6.64 -16.19
N ALA A 47 -5.27 -6.13 -15.16
CA ALA A 47 -4.16 -5.22 -15.34
C ALA A 47 -2.94 -5.91 -15.98
N LYS A 48 -2.32 -5.25 -16.95
CA LYS A 48 -1.11 -5.75 -17.60
C LYS A 48 0.12 -5.47 -16.73
N ILE A 49 0.38 -6.37 -15.77
CA ILE A 49 1.52 -6.26 -14.85
C ILE A 49 2.53 -7.40 -15.04
N THR A 50 3.72 -7.23 -14.46
CA THR A 50 4.66 -8.33 -14.20
C THR A 50 4.49 -8.75 -12.74
N PRO A 51 3.79 -9.85 -12.40
CA PRO A 51 3.38 -10.09 -11.03
C PRO A 51 4.55 -10.27 -10.05
N SER A 52 5.69 -10.78 -10.51
CA SER A 52 6.92 -10.88 -9.70
C SER A 52 7.54 -9.53 -9.29
N ARG A 53 7.00 -8.41 -9.79
CA ARG A 53 7.33 -7.03 -9.42
C ARG A 53 6.32 -6.38 -8.46
N TYR A 54 5.29 -7.11 -8.05
CA TYR A 54 4.28 -6.66 -7.09
C TYR A 54 4.33 -7.55 -5.87
N ALA A 55 4.19 -6.99 -4.68
CA ALA A 55 4.11 -7.70 -3.42
C ALA A 55 2.66 -7.73 -2.93
N PHE A 56 2.24 -8.85 -2.35
CA PHE A 56 0.93 -8.93 -1.72
C PHE A 56 0.86 -8.08 -0.45
N ILE A 57 -0.30 -7.46 -0.23
CA ILE A 57 -0.59 -6.71 0.99
C ILE A 57 -1.38 -7.62 1.95
N PHE A 58 -0.88 -7.80 3.17
CA PHE A 58 -1.51 -8.59 4.22
C PHE A 58 -2.00 -7.66 5.35
N PRO A 59 -3.28 -7.24 5.38
CA PRO A 59 -3.81 -6.30 6.38
C PRO A 59 -3.73 -6.82 7.82
N GLU A 60 -3.94 -8.12 8.01
CA GLU A 60 -3.88 -8.76 9.33
C GLU A 60 -2.48 -9.33 9.65
N GLY A 61 -1.49 -9.01 8.81
CA GLY A 61 -0.21 -9.69 8.80
C GLY A 61 -0.33 -11.17 8.43
N LEU A 62 0.81 -11.87 8.47
CA LEU A 62 0.86 -13.33 8.34
C LEU A 62 1.21 -13.93 9.70
N SER A 63 0.20 -14.21 10.51
CA SER A 63 0.39 -14.92 11.78
C SER A 63 0.82 -16.37 11.53
N PHE A 64 1.74 -16.85 12.38
CA PHE A 64 2.45 -18.11 12.23
C PHE A 64 1.61 -19.36 12.55
N ASP A 65 0.49 -19.20 13.25
CA ASP A 65 -0.16 -20.30 13.99
C ASP A 65 -1.51 -20.79 13.42
N SER A 66 -1.89 -20.38 12.21
CA SER A 66 -3.12 -20.89 11.61
C SER A 66 -3.01 -21.10 10.10
N HIS A 67 -3.77 -22.06 9.59
CA HIS A 67 -4.01 -22.23 8.17
C HIS A 67 -4.85 -21.03 7.71
N VAL A 68 -4.22 -19.86 7.54
CA VAL A 68 -4.91 -18.65 7.13
C VAL A 68 -5.22 -18.77 5.64
N ARG A 69 -6.50 -18.92 5.31
CA ARG A 69 -6.98 -18.55 3.98
C ARG A 69 -6.92 -17.03 3.91
N VAL A 70 -5.83 -16.51 3.36
CA VAL A 70 -5.72 -15.08 3.13
C VAL A 70 -6.49 -14.80 1.84
N ASN A 71 -7.61 -14.09 1.94
CA ASN A 71 -8.20 -13.48 0.75
C ASN A 71 -7.32 -12.29 0.36
N LEU A 72 -6.48 -12.49 -0.65
CA LEU A 72 -5.61 -11.44 -1.17
C LEU A 72 -6.34 -10.64 -2.23
N TYR A 73 -6.81 -9.47 -1.83
CA TYR A 73 -7.52 -8.57 -2.72
C TYR A 73 -6.59 -7.63 -3.47
N SER A 74 -5.37 -7.38 -2.98
CA SER A 74 -4.50 -6.35 -3.54
C SER A 74 -3.02 -6.73 -3.53
N ALA A 75 -2.30 -6.31 -4.57
CA ALA A 75 -0.85 -6.35 -4.63
C ALA A 75 -0.30 -4.97 -5.03
N ILE A 76 0.78 -4.55 -4.38
CA ILE A 76 1.41 -3.24 -4.55
C ILE A 76 2.74 -3.39 -5.27
N SER A 77 3.07 -2.47 -6.17
CA SER A 77 4.36 -2.49 -6.85
C SER A 77 5.51 -2.48 -5.84
N MET A 78 6.58 -3.20 -6.15
CA MET A 78 7.85 -3.08 -5.41
C MET A 78 8.73 -1.95 -5.93
N GLN A 79 8.23 -1.19 -6.91
CA GLN A 79 8.91 -0.05 -7.51
C GLN A 79 8.01 1.18 -7.49
N GLN A 80 8.65 2.34 -7.37
CA GLN A 80 7.98 3.62 -7.55
C GLN A 80 7.80 3.93 -9.04
N HIS A 81 6.65 4.51 -9.39
CA HIS A 81 6.30 4.89 -10.75
C HIS A 81 5.76 6.32 -10.83
N PHE A 82 5.62 6.79 -12.07
CA PHE A 82 4.99 8.07 -12.42
C PHE A 82 5.64 9.30 -11.78
N ASN A 83 6.96 9.27 -11.64
CA ASN A 83 7.75 10.42 -11.20
C ASN A 83 7.48 11.67 -12.06
N ARG A 84 7.73 12.86 -11.50
CA ARG A 84 7.45 14.18 -12.15
C ARG A 84 5.97 14.38 -12.44
N SER A 85 5.10 13.81 -11.62
CA SER A 85 3.66 14.06 -11.69
C SER A 85 3.15 14.52 -10.36
N ASN A 86 2.23 15.48 -10.41
CA ASN A 86 1.47 15.87 -9.24
C ASN A 86 0.44 14.79 -8.89
N PHE A 87 -0.23 14.95 -7.74
CA PHE A 87 -1.17 13.97 -7.19
C PHE A 87 -2.20 13.49 -8.23
N ASN A 88 -2.81 14.47 -8.91
CA ASN A 88 -3.85 14.24 -9.90
C ASN A 88 -3.33 13.53 -11.17
N GLN A 89 -2.16 13.96 -11.66
CA GLN A 89 -1.53 13.37 -12.84
C GLN A 89 -1.07 11.94 -12.58
N ALA A 90 -0.51 11.66 -11.40
CA ALA A 90 -0.03 10.34 -11.03
C ALA A 90 -1.19 9.32 -10.95
N ASN A 91 -2.29 9.69 -10.29
CA ASN A 91 -3.51 8.89 -10.24
C ASN A 91 -4.08 8.63 -11.64
N ALA A 92 -4.22 9.67 -12.48
CA ALA A 92 -4.73 9.50 -13.84
C ALA A 92 -3.84 8.60 -14.71
N LYS A 93 -2.51 8.66 -14.54
CA LYS A 93 -1.56 7.77 -15.24
C LYS A 93 -1.71 6.32 -14.78
N ALA A 94 -1.85 6.08 -13.48
CA ALA A 94 -2.10 4.74 -12.93
C ALA A 94 -3.40 4.14 -13.49
N LEU A 95 -4.50 4.89 -13.42
CA LEU A 95 -5.82 4.44 -13.87
C LEU A 95 -5.86 4.11 -15.36
N LYS A 96 -5.17 4.90 -16.20
CA LYS A 96 -5.03 4.59 -17.64
C LYS A 96 -4.27 3.28 -17.93
N GLN A 97 -3.53 2.75 -16.96
CA GLN A 97 -2.87 1.45 -17.03
C GLN A 97 -3.66 0.32 -16.36
N GLY A 98 -4.89 0.61 -15.90
CA GLY A 98 -5.70 -0.34 -15.13
C GLY A 98 -5.19 -0.55 -13.70
N LEU A 99 -4.48 0.43 -13.14
CA LEU A 99 -3.91 0.38 -11.80
C LEU A 99 -4.54 1.46 -10.91
N ALA A 100 -4.55 1.22 -9.61
CA ALA A 100 -4.84 2.24 -8.60
C ALA A 100 -3.53 2.83 -8.03
N VAL A 101 -3.63 3.92 -7.28
CA VAL A 101 -2.56 4.40 -6.40
C VAL A 101 -2.86 3.91 -4.99
N ALA A 102 -1.82 3.46 -4.26
CA ALA A 102 -1.99 2.98 -2.90
C ALA A 102 -2.62 4.03 -1.98
N THR A 103 -3.67 3.62 -1.27
CA THR A 103 -4.21 4.36 -0.11
C THR A 103 -3.22 4.31 1.07
N PRO A 104 -3.38 5.16 2.09
CA PRO A 104 -2.57 5.07 3.30
C PRO A 104 -2.64 3.71 3.98
N SER A 105 -3.84 3.11 4.08
CA SER A 105 -4.04 1.76 4.62
C SER A 105 -3.20 0.71 3.89
N GLU A 106 -3.29 0.67 2.56
CA GLU A 106 -2.53 -0.29 1.74
C GLU A 106 -1.01 -0.06 1.83
N PHE A 107 -0.57 1.19 1.72
CA PHE A 107 0.84 1.53 1.71
C PHE A 107 1.51 1.29 3.06
N ILE A 108 0.91 1.77 4.16
CA ILE A 108 1.48 1.63 5.49
C ILE A 108 1.47 0.16 5.94
N THR A 109 0.41 -0.58 5.63
CA THR A 109 0.37 -2.04 5.85
C THR A 109 1.53 -2.73 5.14
N ASN A 110 1.74 -2.43 3.85
CA ASN A 110 2.84 -3.01 3.10
C ASN A 110 4.22 -2.60 3.67
N TYR A 111 4.37 -1.34 4.06
CA TYR A 111 5.58 -0.83 4.69
C TYR A 111 5.92 -1.58 5.98
N ILE A 112 4.92 -1.86 6.82
CA ILE A 112 5.08 -2.67 8.04
C ILE A 112 5.48 -4.10 7.65
N ASN A 113 4.72 -4.77 6.78
CA ASN A 113 4.97 -6.14 6.35
C ASN A 113 6.41 -6.36 5.85
N VAL A 114 6.93 -5.45 5.02
CA VAL A 114 8.30 -5.53 4.49
C VAL A 114 9.35 -5.36 5.60
N ASN A 115 9.16 -4.40 6.50
CA ASN A 115 10.09 -4.17 7.60
C ASN A 115 10.06 -5.29 8.65
N GLU A 116 8.91 -5.91 8.89
CA GLU A 116 8.82 -7.10 9.73
C GLU A 116 9.50 -8.31 9.09
N ALA A 117 9.35 -8.50 7.77
CA ALA A 117 10.03 -9.55 7.04
C ALA A 117 11.56 -9.39 7.07
N LEU A 118 12.08 -8.16 6.96
CA LEU A 118 13.51 -7.89 7.13
C LEU A 118 14.04 -8.31 8.51
N GLN A 119 13.20 -8.20 9.55
CA GLN A 119 13.53 -8.59 10.91
C GLN A 119 13.30 -10.09 11.17
N GLY A 120 12.90 -10.86 10.14
CA GLY A 120 12.55 -12.27 10.26
C GLY A 120 11.26 -12.53 11.05
N ARG A 121 10.44 -11.49 11.28
CA ARG A 121 9.16 -11.57 12.00
C ARG A 121 7.97 -11.86 11.09
N SER A 122 8.12 -11.70 9.78
CA SER A 122 7.09 -12.01 8.79
C SER A 122 7.73 -12.50 7.49
N VAL A 123 6.93 -12.70 6.44
CA VAL A 123 7.39 -12.96 5.08
C VAL A 123 6.61 -12.09 4.10
N VAL A 124 7.21 -11.84 2.94
CA VAL A 124 6.58 -11.15 1.82
C VAL A 124 6.54 -12.11 0.65
N TYR A 125 5.39 -12.20 -0.02
CA TYR A 125 5.23 -12.93 -1.27
C TYR A 125 4.98 -11.94 -2.41
N ASP A 126 5.53 -12.23 -3.58
CA ASP A 126 5.17 -11.50 -4.79
C ASP A 126 3.84 -11.99 -5.36
N ALA A 127 3.25 -11.22 -6.28
CA ALA A 127 1.96 -11.57 -6.90
C ALA A 127 2.04 -12.80 -7.84
N SER A 128 3.22 -13.40 -8.01
CA SER A 128 3.38 -14.73 -8.62
C SER A 128 3.35 -15.85 -7.57
N GLY A 129 3.19 -15.52 -6.29
CA GLY A 129 3.17 -16.45 -5.17
C GLY A 129 4.57 -16.85 -4.68
N ASN A 130 5.65 -16.25 -5.20
CA ASN A 130 7.00 -16.60 -4.77
C ASN A 130 7.41 -15.79 -3.56
N LEU A 131 8.19 -16.40 -2.67
CA LEU A 131 8.80 -15.68 -1.55
C LEU A 131 9.73 -14.55 -2.05
N VAL A 132 9.60 -13.38 -1.44
CA VAL A 132 10.52 -12.24 -1.58
C VAL A 132 11.51 -12.26 -0.42
N TYR A 133 12.76 -12.63 -0.71
CA TYR A 133 13.82 -12.78 0.31
C TYR A 133 15.19 -12.32 -0.20
N GLY A 134 16.17 -12.28 0.72
CA GLY A 134 17.57 -11.94 0.41
C GLY A 134 17.71 -10.57 -0.27
N LYS A 135 18.47 -10.51 -1.37
CA LYS A 135 18.72 -9.25 -2.11
C LYS A 135 17.43 -8.60 -2.63
N LYS A 136 16.41 -9.39 -2.98
CA LYS A 136 15.13 -8.87 -3.49
C LYS A 136 14.38 -8.13 -2.39
N LEU A 137 14.29 -8.73 -1.19
CA LEU A 137 13.68 -8.10 -0.02
C LEU A 137 14.45 -6.85 0.43
N ASN A 138 15.78 -6.94 0.51
CA ASN A 138 16.62 -5.80 0.88
C ASN A 138 16.43 -4.63 -0.08
N SER A 139 16.49 -4.88 -1.40
CA SER A 139 16.28 -3.83 -2.39
C SER A 139 14.88 -3.23 -2.33
N TYR A 140 13.87 -4.04 -1.98
CA TYR A 140 12.51 -3.53 -1.84
C TYR A 140 12.39 -2.65 -0.59
N ALA A 141 12.90 -3.11 0.54
CA ALA A 141 12.89 -2.35 1.77
C ALA A 141 13.72 -1.05 1.66
N ASP A 142 14.87 -1.08 0.99
CA ASP A 142 15.66 0.13 0.72
C ASP A 142 14.85 1.17 -0.06
N LYS A 143 14.02 0.73 -1.02
CA LYS A 143 13.12 1.63 -1.75
C LYS A 143 12.03 2.23 -0.89
N LEU A 144 11.56 1.53 0.13
CA LEU A 144 10.58 2.05 1.07
C LEU A 144 11.21 2.92 2.16
N ASN A 145 12.45 2.64 2.57
CA ASN A 145 13.07 3.21 3.76
C ASN A 145 14.04 4.37 3.48
N HIS A 146 14.58 4.52 2.27
CA HIS A 146 15.68 5.49 2.04
C HIS A 146 15.51 6.42 0.83
N ASP A 147 14.75 6.02 -0.19
CA ASP A 147 14.55 6.78 -1.44
C ASP A 147 13.07 6.81 -1.84
N SER A 148 12.18 6.96 -0.87
CA SER A 148 10.74 6.98 -1.13
C SER A 148 10.23 8.40 -1.02
N TRP A 149 9.68 8.94 -2.08
CA TRP A 149 8.82 10.13 -1.99
C TRP A 149 7.60 9.89 -2.85
N VAL A 150 6.46 9.62 -2.21
CA VAL A 150 5.28 9.14 -2.92
C VAL A 150 3.99 9.78 -2.45
N TYR A 151 3.13 10.12 -3.39
CA TYR A 151 1.73 10.37 -3.11
C TYR A 151 1.04 9.08 -2.69
N LEU A 152 0.17 9.21 -1.70
CA LEU A 152 -0.83 8.20 -1.36
C LEU A 152 -2.17 8.70 -1.86
N ASN A 153 -3.10 7.80 -2.21
CA ASN A 153 -4.42 8.14 -2.74
C ASN A 153 -5.35 8.65 -1.63
N ALA A 154 -5.05 9.83 -1.09
CA ALA A 154 -5.77 10.45 0.00
C ALA A 154 -5.64 11.97 -0.09
N ARG A 155 -6.77 12.67 -0.29
CA ARG A 155 -6.89 14.13 -0.21
C ARG A 155 -7.86 14.51 0.92
N PHE A 156 -7.62 15.64 1.56
CA PHE A 156 -8.38 16.11 2.72
C PHE A 156 -9.11 17.43 2.44
N PRO A 157 -10.20 17.46 1.64
CA PRO A 157 -11.02 18.66 1.55
C PRO A 157 -11.79 18.87 2.86
N LYS A 158 -12.20 20.12 3.11
CA LYS A 158 -13.31 20.35 4.04
C LYS A 158 -14.60 19.81 3.46
N GLU A 159 -15.42 19.29 4.34
CA GLU A 159 -16.76 18.86 4.01
C GLU A 159 -17.68 20.12 3.89
N GLU A 160 -18.51 20.18 2.85
CA GLU A 160 -19.30 21.38 2.50
C GLU A 160 -20.68 21.44 3.18
N GLU A 161 -21.21 20.32 3.73
CA GLU A 161 -22.63 20.19 4.11
C GLU A 161 -22.91 19.74 5.56
N LYS A 162 -22.03 18.95 6.19
CA LYS A 162 -22.06 18.32 7.53
C LYS A 162 -20.63 18.05 8.09
N ASP A 163 -20.22 18.80 9.11
CA ASP A 163 -18.96 18.58 9.84
C ASP A 163 -18.90 17.22 10.58
N THR A 164 -18.60 16.16 9.82
CA THR A 164 -18.86 14.76 10.19
C THR A 164 -17.56 13.95 10.32
N GLY A 165 -16.53 14.34 9.58
CA GLY A 165 -15.20 13.75 9.67
C GLY A 165 -14.32 14.38 10.75
N PHE A 166 -13.25 13.68 11.11
CA PHE A 166 -12.28 14.18 12.07
C PHE A 166 -11.67 15.52 11.60
N LEU A 167 -11.66 16.52 12.48
CA LEU A 167 -11.26 17.91 12.15
C LEU A 167 -12.12 18.58 11.06
N GLY A 168 -13.32 18.06 10.79
CA GLY A 168 -14.20 18.52 9.72
C GLY A 168 -13.67 18.25 8.32
N LEU A 169 -12.80 17.24 8.20
CA LEU A 169 -12.21 16.82 6.94
C LEU A 169 -12.83 15.51 6.46
N ASP A 170 -12.97 15.39 5.16
CA ASP A 170 -13.22 14.10 4.50
C ASP A 170 -11.92 13.48 4.00
N LEU A 171 -11.96 12.18 3.74
CA LEU A 171 -10.96 11.47 2.96
C LEU A 171 -11.51 11.24 1.54
N VAL A 172 -10.82 11.83 0.56
CA VAL A 172 -11.13 11.65 -0.86
C VAL A 172 -10.07 10.77 -1.53
N THR A 173 -10.52 9.70 -2.17
CA THR A 173 -9.70 8.80 -2.97
C THR A 173 -10.15 8.84 -4.44
N ILE A 174 -9.22 8.76 -5.38
CA ILE A 174 -9.54 8.67 -6.81
C ILE A 174 -9.68 7.19 -7.16
N THR A 175 -10.89 6.77 -7.54
CA THR A 175 -11.24 5.36 -7.77
C THR A 175 -11.37 5.01 -9.26
N GLY A 176 -11.47 6.01 -10.14
CA GLY A 176 -11.66 5.76 -11.57
C GLY A 176 -11.56 6.99 -12.45
N LEU A 177 -11.77 6.76 -13.75
CA LEU A 177 -12.00 7.80 -14.75
C LEU A 177 -13.35 7.53 -15.42
N ASP A 178 -14.16 8.57 -15.61
CA ASP A 178 -15.40 8.49 -16.38
C ASP A 178 -15.14 8.44 -17.90
N LYS A 179 -16.20 8.42 -18.70
CA LYS A 179 -16.09 8.30 -20.17
C LYS A 179 -15.45 9.53 -20.80
N GLU A 180 -15.54 10.67 -20.13
CA GLU A 180 -14.98 11.96 -20.50
C GLU A 180 -13.54 12.13 -19.97
N GLY A 181 -13.01 11.14 -19.25
CA GLY A 181 -11.68 11.16 -18.65
C GLY A 181 -11.57 12.02 -17.40
N LYS A 182 -12.68 12.43 -16.80
CA LYS A 182 -12.71 13.10 -15.49
C LYS A 182 -12.60 12.05 -14.39
N ARG A 183 -12.09 12.49 -13.24
CA ARG A 183 -11.85 11.62 -12.08
C ARG A 183 -13.18 11.24 -11.42
N VAL A 184 -13.36 9.94 -11.20
CA VAL A 184 -14.35 9.40 -10.27
C VAL A 184 -13.67 9.32 -8.91
N VAL A 185 -14.32 9.86 -7.89
CA VAL A 185 -13.81 9.89 -6.52
C VAL A 185 -14.78 9.19 -5.58
N GLU A 186 -14.21 8.58 -4.55
CA GLU A 186 -14.93 8.16 -3.36
C GLU A 186 -14.63 9.15 -2.24
N ILE A 187 -15.66 9.50 -1.47
CA ILE A 187 -15.60 10.45 -0.37
C ILE A 187 -16.16 9.76 0.85
N VAL A 188 -15.37 9.68 1.91
CA VAL A 188 -15.79 9.13 3.21
C VAL A 188 -15.34 10.07 4.32
N PRO A 189 -16.07 10.14 5.46
CA PRO A 189 -15.61 10.93 6.60
C PRO A 189 -14.23 10.48 7.07
N LEU A 190 -13.33 11.44 7.36
CA LEU A 190 -12.03 11.11 7.93
C LEU A 190 -12.21 10.47 9.31
N GLU A 191 -11.65 9.28 9.51
CA GLU A 191 -11.68 8.63 10.81
C GLU A 191 -10.75 9.35 11.80
N LYS A 192 -11.07 9.24 13.09
CA LYS A 192 -10.24 9.80 14.15
C LYS A 192 -8.80 9.29 14.04
N CYS A 193 -7.84 10.22 14.03
CA CYS A 193 -6.41 9.95 14.06
C CYS A 193 -5.72 10.92 15.06
N LEU A 194 -4.39 11.00 15.04
CA LEU A 194 -3.65 11.96 15.87
C LEU A 194 -3.87 13.39 15.39
N GLU A 195 -4.21 14.30 16.31
CA GLU A 195 -4.44 15.74 16.04
C GLU A 195 -3.16 16.59 16.06
N THR A 196 -2.00 15.98 16.32
CA THR A 196 -0.74 16.74 16.48
C THR A 196 0.41 16.05 15.78
N ASN A 197 1.35 16.84 15.29
CA ASN A 197 2.59 16.33 14.69
C ASN A 197 3.43 15.63 15.76
N CYS A 198 3.71 14.34 15.58
CA CYS A 198 4.44 13.55 16.57
C CYS A 198 4.99 12.25 15.99
N TRP A 199 5.84 11.57 16.77
CA TRP A 199 6.18 10.18 16.50
C TRP A 199 4.95 9.30 16.75
N ALA A 200 4.53 8.58 15.72
CA ALA A 200 3.32 7.80 15.70
C ALA A 200 3.63 6.30 15.81
N ASP A 201 2.76 5.59 16.52
CA ASP A 201 2.80 4.13 16.67
C ASP A 201 2.17 3.46 15.44
N LEU A 202 2.96 2.70 14.70
CA LEU A 202 2.49 1.97 13.52
C LEU A 202 1.71 0.69 13.86
N GLU A 203 1.71 0.25 15.12
CA GLU A 203 0.85 -0.85 15.59
C GLU A 203 -0.58 -0.36 15.90
N SER A 204 -0.82 0.96 15.87
CA SER A 204 -2.10 1.57 16.22
C SER A 204 -2.63 2.45 15.09
N LEU A 205 -3.14 1.81 14.03
CA LEU A 205 -3.77 2.48 12.88
C LEU A 205 -5.30 2.40 12.95
N ASN A 206 -5.99 3.40 12.39
CA ASN A 206 -7.42 3.30 12.08
C ASN A 206 -7.65 2.54 10.76
N SER A 207 -8.90 2.35 10.32
CA SER A 207 -9.20 1.52 9.14
C SER A 207 -8.67 2.16 7.85
N GLN A 208 -8.57 3.49 7.84
CA GLN A 208 -8.03 4.30 6.74
C GLN A 208 -6.49 4.32 6.70
N GLY A 209 -5.81 3.68 7.67
CA GLY A 209 -4.36 3.56 7.72
C GLY A 209 -3.65 4.73 8.41
N PHE A 210 -4.37 5.59 9.14
CA PHE A 210 -3.77 6.69 9.87
C PHE A 210 -3.48 6.33 11.33
N PRO A 211 -2.36 6.78 11.90
CA PRO A 211 -2.05 6.49 13.29
C PRO A 211 -3.01 7.14 14.29
N THR A 212 -3.33 6.40 15.34
CA THR A 212 -4.27 6.79 16.40
C THR A 212 -3.61 7.00 17.76
N LYS A 213 -2.34 6.57 17.92
CA LYS A 213 -1.57 6.72 19.15
C LYS A 213 -0.16 7.24 18.88
N LYS A 214 0.33 8.03 19.83
CA LYS A 214 1.75 8.45 19.86
C LYS A 214 2.61 7.23 20.15
N SER A 215 3.74 7.12 19.48
CA SER A 215 4.72 6.08 19.78
C SER A 215 5.41 6.36 21.11
N PRO A 216 5.68 5.33 21.94
CA PRO A 216 6.64 5.45 23.03
C PRO A 216 8.08 5.61 22.53
N ILE A 217 8.33 5.39 21.23
CA ILE A 217 9.63 5.53 20.58
C ILE A 217 9.69 6.92 19.92
N GLU A 218 10.42 7.86 20.54
CA GLU A 218 10.56 9.23 20.04
C GLU A 218 11.63 9.39 18.94
N LYS A 219 11.79 8.36 18.10
CA LYS A 219 12.71 8.34 16.96
C LYS A 219 12.17 7.43 15.87
N TYR A 220 12.76 7.51 14.70
CA TYR A 220 12.44 6.61 13.60
C TYR A 220 12.91 5.18 13.91
N GLU A 221 11.99 4.23 13.81
CA GLU A 221 12.27 2.79 13.83
C GLU A 221 11.46 2.13 12.69
N PRO A 222 12.11 1.62 11.63
CA PRO A 222 11.44 1.06 10.47
C PRO A 222 10.38 0.01 10.84
N GLY A 223 9.17 0.18 10.33
CA GLY A 223 8.01 -0.67 10.62
C GLY A 223 7.37 -0.50 12.00
N LYS A 224 7.88 0.37 12.88
CA LYS A 224 7.31 0.58 14.24
C LYS A 224 6.93 2.02 14.55
N SER A 225 7.80 2.97 14.21
CA SER A 225 7.55 4.39 14.49
C SER A 225 7.99 5.26 13.32
N ILE A 226 7.12 6.21 12.97
CA ILE A 226 7.38 7.24 11.95
C ILE A 226 6.92 8.59 12.46
N TYR A 227 7.46 9.68 11.90
CA TYR A 227 6.93 10.99 12.22
C TYR A 227 5.64 11.22 11.42
N PHE A 228 4.56 11.58 12.09
CA PHE A 228 3.26 11.81 11.49
C PHE A 228 2.95 13.31 11.45
N TRP A 229 2.61 13.82 10.28
CA TRP A 229 1.99 15.14 10.15
C TRP A 229 0.50 14.95 9.93
N TYR A 230 -0.31 15.51 10.82
CA TYR A 230 -1.76 15.27 10.82
C TYR A 230 -2.44 15.91 9.58
N PRO A 231 -3.65 15.46 9.20
CA PRO A 231 -4.36 15.97 8.03
C PRO A 231 -4.68 17.46 8.11
N ILE A 232 -4.43 18.16 6.99
CA ILE A 232 -4.73 19.58 6.82
C ILE A 232 -5.65 19.75 5.61
N GLU A 233 -6.58 20.70 5.71
CA GLU A 233 -7.47 21.10 4.62
C GLU A 233 -6.70 21.32 3.29
N ASP A 234 -7.31 20.84 2.20
CA ASP A 234 -6.82 20.92 0.82
C ASP A 234 -5.46 20.28 0.54
N CYS A 235 -4.91 19.55 1.50
CA CYS A 235 -3.69 18.80 1.34
C CYS A 235 -3.94 17.36 0.89
N VAL A 236 -2.87 16.67 0.53
CA VAL A 236 -2.85 15.23 0.27
C VAL A 236 -1.88 14.53 1.20
N ALA A 237 -2.10 13.23 1.41
CA ALA A 237 -1.13 12.39 2.08
C ALA A 237 0.01 12.02 1.12
N TRP A 238 1.23 12.17 1.59
CA TRP A 238 2.40 11.55 0.99
C TRP A 238 3.22 10.81 2.06
N PHE A 239 3.97 9.83 1.59
CA PHE A 239 4.98 9.16 2.40
C PHE A 239 6.36 9.56 1.89
N VAL A 240 7.23 9.93 2.81
CA VAL A 240 8.61 10.27 2.49
C VAL A 240 9.55 9.51 3.41
N ALA A 241 10.57 8.92 2.84
CA ALA A 241 11.66 8.28 3.55
C ALA A 241 12.99 8.70 2.94
N ASP A 242 13.87 9.19 3.80
CA ASP A 242 15.26 9.55 3.52
C ASP A 242 16.21 8.61 4.28
N LEU A 243 17.52 8.82 4.17
CA LEU A 243 18.53 7.97 4.82
C LEU A 243 18.41 7.85 6.35
N ILE A 244 17.68 8.75 7.02
CA ILE A 244 17.68 8.89 8.48
C ILE A 244 16.28 8.71 9.07
N ARG A 245 15.22 8.99 8.30
CA ARG A 245 13.84 9.01 8.81
C ARG A 245 12.82 8.72 7.72
N ALA A 246 11.66 8.25 8.18
CA ALA A 246 10.43 8.25 7.38
C ALA A 246 9.30 9.02 8.07
N TYR A 247 8.42 9.59 7.27
CA TYR A 247 7.24 10.29 7.73
C TYR A 247 6.03 10.07 6.82
N LEU A 248 4.87 9.89 7.46
CA LEU A 248 3.56 9.99 6.82
C LEU A 248 3.11 11.44 7.02
N ASN A 249 3.02 12.18 5.92
CA ASN A 249 2.74 13.60 5.98
C ASN A 249 1.43 13.92 5.25
N CYS A 250 0.45 14.43 5.98
CA CYS A 250 -0.89 14.75 5.47
C CYS A 250 -1.09 16.26 5.21
N CYS A 251 -0.01 17.01 5.07
CA CYS A 251 0.03 18.43 4.69
C CYS A 251 0.74 18.66 3.35
N GLY A 252 0.77 17.65 2.46
CA GLY A 252 1.40 17.76 1.15
C GLY A 252 0.56 18.58 0.17
N ASP A 253 1.20 19.45 -0.62
CA ASP A 253 0.53 20.20 -1.68
C ASP A 253 0.25 19.28 -2.88
N PRO A 254 -1.02 19.12 -3.32
CA PRO A 254 -1.40 18.28 -4.45
C PRO A 254 -0.84 18.73 -5.80
N GLN A 255 -0.33 19.96 -5.92
CA GLN A 255 0.24 20.52 -7.14
C GLN A 255 1.74 20.29 -7.28
N VAL A 256 2.43 19.93 -6.19
CA VAL A 256 3.87 19.66 -6.23
C VAL A 256 4.16 18.57 -7.27
N SER A 257 5.21 18.76 -8.04
CA SER A 257 5.70 17.74 -8.95
C SER A 257 7.21 17.75 -8.90
N ASP A 258 7.80 16.67 -8.42
CA ASP A 258 9.25 16.53 -8.29
C ASP A 258 9.74 15.30 -9.06
N SER A 259 11.02 15.32 -9.46
CA SER A 259 11.67 14.19 -10.09
C SER A 259 11.75 12.93 -9.21
N ALA A 260 11.79 13.09 -7.89
CA ALA A 260 11.77 12.02 -6.92
C ALA A 260 10.35 11.65 -6.46
N LEU A 261 9.35 12.51 -6.69
CA LEU A 261 7.98 12.31 -6.25
C LEU A 261 7.18 11.47 -7.24
N GLY A 262 6.67 10.31 -6.81
CA GLY A 262 5.87 9.39 -7.61
C GLY A 262 4.75 8.71 -6.82
N VAL A 263 4.45 7.46 -7.16
CA VAL A 263 3.48 6.60 -6.44
C VAL A 263 3.93 5.15 -6.47
N PHE A 264 3.38 4.32 -5.58
CA PHE A 264 3.40 2.87 -5.70
C PHE A 264 2.04 2.40 -6.24
N PRO A 265 1.95 1.96 -7.50
CA PRO A 265 0.70 1.48 -8.05
C PRO A 265 0.23 0.20 -7.36
N VAL A 266 -1.09 0.09 -7.17
CA VAL A 266 -1.76 -1.09 -6.64
C VAL A 266 -2.59 -1.73 -7.75
N VAL A 267 -2.64 -3.05 -7.71
CA VAL A 267 -3.52 -3.85 -8.55
C VAL A 267 -4.46 -4.64 -7.64
N ASN A 268 -5.74 -4.65 -7.98
CA ASN A 268 -6.74 -5.42 -7.25
C ASN A 268 -7.05 -6.73 -7.99
N SER A 269 -7.42 -7.74 -7.21
CA SER A 269 -7.86 -9.03 -7.71
C SER A 269 -9.25 -8.88 -8.36
N THR A 270 -9.45 -9.49 -9.53
CA THR A 270 -10.74 -9.52 -10.24
C THR A 270 -11.66 -10.63 -9.77
N ARG A 271 -11.17 -11.52 -8.88
CA ARG A 271 -12.03 -12.47 -8.17
C ARG A 271 -12.91 -11.71 -7.18
N ASN A 272 -14.05 -11.26 -7.68
CA ASN A 272 -15.11 -10.70 -6.88
C ASN A 272 -15.64 -11.74 -5.88
N ASN A 273 -15.93 -11.26 -4.67
CA ASN A 273 -16.80 -11.91 -3.69
C ASN A 273 -18.14 -12.34 -4.31
#